data_AF-A0A924TD20-F1
#
_entry.id   AF-A0A924TD20-F1
#
_cell.length_a   1.000
_cell.length_b   1.000
_cell.length_c   1.000
_cell.angle_alpha   90.00
_cell.angle_beta   90.00
_cell.angle_gamma   90.00
#
_symmetry.space_group_name_H-M   'P 1'
#
loop_
_entity.id
_entity.type
_entity.pdbx_description
1 polymer ?
#
loop_
_entity_poly.entity_id
_entity_poly.type
_entity_poly.pdbx_seq_one_letter_code
_entity_poly.pdbx_strand_id
1 'polypeptide(L)'
;MLEKTSRQTLSQNVIDAPGLSMADALNHGCLCLTLDASRLKEQLEHDPSLSGLYSGLAQSHPHLFSRNAVFLSSATYSAIAQTVVAIERVMALPAYQARALENAQAIAQRAFGPVGAFMGYDFHVDAGNPGFKGPQLIEINTNAGGALLNAALARAHRACCEPMGLVMNTIAPVAALEDTFFEMFRSEWRLQRGNAVWRTVAIVDDAPHAQYLAPEFELC
;
A
#
# COMPACT_ATOMS: atom_id res chain seq x y z
N MET A 1 -11.10 -38.14 -19.22
CA MET A 1 -10.48 -38.36 -17.89
C MET A 1 -8.95 -38.32 -18.03
N LEU A 2 -8.39 -37.26 -18.61
CA LEU A 2 -6.94 -37.13 -18.88
C LEU A 2 -6.41 -35.68 -18.73
N GLU A 3 -7.19 -34.75 -18.17
CA GLU A 3 -6.78 -33.33 -18.01
C GLU A 3 -6.51 -32.90 -16.56
N LYS A 4 -6.81 -33.74 -15.56
CA LYS A 4 -6.58 -33.39 -14.14
C LYS A 4 -5.16 -33.69 -13.64
N THR A 5 -4.43 -34.56 -14.33
CA THR A 5 -3.14 -35.07 -13.84
C THR A 5 -1.96 -34.12 -14.11
N SER A 6 -2.10 -33.19 -15.07
CA SER A 6 -0.99 -32.31 -15.45
C SER A 6 -0.88 -31.01 -14.62
N ARG A 7 -1.92 -30.63 -13.86
CA ARG A 7 -1.90 -29.45 -12.98
C ARG A 7 -1.30 -29.71 -11.60
N GLN A 8 -1.37 -30.95 -11.10
CA GLN A 8 -0.77 -31.33 -9.80
C GLN A 8 0.75 -31.52 -9.88
N THR A 9 1.31 -31.83 -11.04
CA THR A 9 2.77 -32.04 -11.19
C THR A 9 3.55 -30.73 -11.22
N LEU A 10 2.90 -29.62 -11.61
CA LEU A 10 3.49 -28.28 -11.59
C LEU A 10 3.56 -27.67 -10.18
N SER A 11 2.66 -28.06 -9.27
CA SER A 11 2.65 -27.53 -7.89
C SER A 11 3.75 -28.13 -7.01
N GLN A 12 4.19 -29.37 -7.26
CA GLN A 12 5.21 -30.01 -6.43
C GLN A 12 6.63 -29.57 -6.82
N ASN A 13 6.91 -29.41 -8.12
CA ASN A 13 8.27 -29.09 -8.60
C ASN A 13 8.72 -27.65 -8.36
N VAL A 14 7.79 -26.72 -8.07
CA VAL A 14 8.12 -25.31 -7.75
C VAL A 14 8.45 -25.15 -6.25
N ILE A 15 7.95 -26.04 -5.39
CA ILE A 15 8.16 -25.99 -3.93
C ILE A 15 9.56 -26.50 -3.55
N ASP A 16 10.16 -27.37 -4.38
CA ASP A 16 11.44 -28.04 -4.08
C ASP A 16 12.66 -27.48 -4.83
N ALA A 17 12.54 -26.33 -5.51
CA ALA A 17 13.68 -25.69 -6.17
C ALA A 17 14.54 -24.92 -5.14
N PRO A 18 15.82 -25.30 -4.92
CA PRO A 18 16.67 -24.60 -3.96
C PRO A 18 16.93 -23.16 -4.44
N GLY A 19 16.35 -22.18 -3.74
CA GLY A 19 16.62 -20.75 -3.93
C GLY A 19 15.43 -19.87 -4.30
N LEU A 20 14.24 -20.42 -4.59
CA LEU A 20 13.04 -19.63 -4.88
C LEU A 20 12.14 -19.55 -3.64
N SER A 21 11.76 -18.33 -3.24
CA SER A 21 10.82 -18.15 -2.13
C SER A 21 9.41 -18.53 -2.56
N MET A 22 8.51 -18.86 -1.61
CA MET A 22 7.09 -19.07 -1.89
C MET A 22 6.46 -17.86 -2.61
N ALA A 23 6.94 -16.65 -2.34
CA ALA A 23 6.49 -15.45 -3.04
C ALA A 23 6.88 -15.48 -4.52
N ASP A 24 8.10 -15.89 -4.85
CA ASP A 24 8.56 -16.01 -6.24
C ASP A 24 7.80 -17.12 -6.97
N ALA A 25 7.57 -18.24 -6.29
CA ALA A 25 6.73 -19.33 -6.80
C ALA A 25 5.31 -18.85 -7.13
N LEU A 26 4.69 -18.03 -6.27
CA LEU A 26 3.36 -17.47 -6.52
C LEU A 26 3.37 -16.42 -7.63
N ASN A 27 4.38 -15.54 -7.66
CA ASN A 27 4.53 -14.49 -8.68
C ASN A 27 4.75 -15.07 -10.09
N HIS A 28 5.49 -16.19 -10.22
CA HIS A 28 5.78 -16.82 -11.50
C HIS A 28 4.81 -17.96 -11.88
N GLY A 29 4.30 -18.69 -10.89
CA GLY A 29 3.50 -19.91 -11.10
C GLY A 29 1.98 -19.69 -11.03
N CYS A 30 1.52 -18.57 -10.46
CA CYS A 30 0.09 -18.29 -10.30
C CYS A 30 -0.39 -17.24 -11.33
N LEU A 31 -0.74 -17.69 -12.53
CA LEU A 31 -1.25 -16.85 -13.63
C LEU A 31 -2.74 -16.46 -13.48
N CYS A 32 -3.31 -16.55 -12.28
CA CYS A 32 -4.72 -16.31 -12.06
C CYS A 32 -5.04 -14.82 -11.88
N LEU A 33 -6.23 -14.41 -12.32
CA LEU A 33 -6.78 -13.10 -11.99
C LEU A 33 -7.29 -13.13 -10.55
N THR A 34 -6.69 -12.34 -9.67
CA THR A 34 -7.08 -12.28 -8.26
C THR A 34 -8.13 -11.21 -8.00
N LEU A 35 -8.21 -10.18 -8.85
CA LEU A 35 -9.19 -9.12 -8.71
C LEU A 35 -10.60 -9.58 -9.10
N ASP A 36 -11.54 -9.46 -8.16
CA ASP A 36 -12.96 -9.63 -8.42
C ASP A 36 -13.59 -8.27 -8.77
N ALA A 37 -13.92 -8.07 -10.05
CA ALA A 37 -14.45 -6.80 -10.53
C ALA A 37 -15.79 -6.41 -9.89
N SER A 38 -16.65 -7.39 -9.58
CA SER A 38 -17.93 -7.14 -8.92
C SER A 38 -17.73 -6.67 -7.48
N ARG A 39 -16.77 -7.28 -6.76
CA ARG A 39 -16.42 -6.84 -5.40
C ARG A 39 -15.72 -5.49 -5.41
N LEU A 40 -14.86 -5.21 -6.40
CA LEU A 40 -14.26 -3.88 -6.53
C LEU A 40 -15.34 -2.81 -6.73
N LYS A 41 -16.34 -3.08 -7.57
CA LYS A 41 -17.49 -2.19 -7.72
C LYS A 41 -18.24 -2.02 -6.40
N GLU A 42 -18.53 -3.11 -5.68
CA GLU A 42 -19.20 -3.05 -4.37
C GLU A 42 -18.41 -2.20 -3.35
N GLN A 43 -17.08 -2.32 -3.33
CA GLN A 43 -16.24 -1.52 -2.43
C GLN A 43 -16.19 -0.04 -2.82
N LEU A 44 -16.20 0.28 -4.12
CA LEU A 44 -16.17 1.68 -4.59
C LEU A 44 -17.55 2.34 -4.62
N GLU A 45 -18.63 1.58 -4.55
CA GLU A 45 -20.02 2.07 -4.56
C GLU A 45 -20.78 1.63 -3.29
N HIS A 46 -20.09 1.52 -2.15
CA HIS A 46 -20.66 1.01 -0.90
C HIS A 46 -21.74 1.92 -0.29
N ASP A 47 -21.74 3.21 -0.68
CA ASP A 47 -22.72 4.21 -0.25
C ASP A 47 -23.47 4.75 -1.49
N PRO A 48 -24.79 5.03 -1.40
CA PRO A 48 -25.55 5.60 -2.50
C PRO A 48 -24.96 6.88 -3.11
N SER A 49 -24.26 7.71 -2.32
CA SER A 49 -23.57 8.92 -2.81
C SER A 49 -22.41 8.62 -3.77
N LEU A 50 -21.85 7.42 -3.70
CA LEU A 50 -20.73 6.97 -4.55
C LEU A 50 -21.18 6.30 -5.85
N SER A 51 -22.49 6.30 -6.14
CA SER A 51 -23.02 5.63 -7.31
C SER A 51 -22.37 6.12 -8.60
N GLY A 52 -21.83 5.19 -9.39
CA GLY A 52 -21.16 5.48 -10.65
C GLY A 52 -19.64 5.65 -10.53
N LEU A 53 -19.08 5.74 -9.32
CA LEU A 53 -17.64 5.92 -9.10
C LEU A 53 -16.80 4.83 -9.79
N TYR A 54 -17.23 3.56 -9.72
CA TYR A 54 -16.54 2.45 -10.39
C TYR A 54 -16.45 2.67 -11.90
N SER A 55 -17.58 3.03 -12.53
CA SER A 55 -17.64 3.25 -13.98
C SER A 55 -16.92 4.52 -14.42
N GLY A 56 -16.90 5.55 -13.58
CA GLY A 56 -16.16 6.79 -13.80
C GLY A 56 -14.66 6.55 -13.77
N LEU A 57 -14.17 5.81 -12.76
CA LEU A 57 -12.77 5.42 -12.63
C LEU A 57 -12.32 4.51 -13.78
N ALA A 58 -13.13 3.55 -14.21
CA ALA A 58 -12.79 2.70 -15.34
C ALA A 58 -12.56 3.48 -16.65
N GLN A 59 -13.23 4.62 -16.83
CA GLN A 59 -13.08 5.49 -18.01
C GLN A 59 -11.92 6.48 -17.87
N SER A 60 -11.79 7.12 -16.71
CA SER A 60 -10.80 8.17 -16.47
C SER A 60 -9.42 7.63 -16.07
N HIS A 61 -9.37 6.46 -15.43
CA HIS A 61 -8.16 5.82 -14.90
C HIS A 61 -8.12 4.32 -15.28
N PRO A 62 -8.11 3.97 -16.58
CA PRO A 62 -8.26 2.58 -17.06
C PRO A 62 -7.18 1.61 -16.57
N HIS A 63 -6.08 2.10 -16.02
CA HIS A 63 -4.95 1.32 -15.53
C HIS A 63 -4.70 1.49 -14.02
N LEU A 64 -5.66 2.07 -13.29
CA LEU A 64 -5.51 2.33 -11.85
C LEU A 64 -5.38 1.04 -11.02
N PHE A 65 -6.10 -0.01 -11.40
CA PHE A 65 -6.18 -1.24 -10.62
C PHE A 65 -5.56 -2.42 -11.37
N SER A 66 -4.53 -3.02 -10.78
CA SER A 66 -3.98 -4.28 -11.26
C SER A 66 -4.99 -5.41 -11.08
N ARG A 67 -5.11 -6.27 -12.10
CA ARG A 67 -5.96 -7.46 -12.02
C ARG A 67 -5.34 -8.60 -11.19
N ASN A 68 -4.04 -8.49 -10.91
CA ASN A 68 -3.23 -9.50 -10.24
C ASN A 68 -2.55 -8.90 -9.00
N ALA A 69 -2.50 -9.69 -7.94
CA ALA A 69 -1.70 -9.38 -6.77
C ALA A 69 -0.25 -9.83 -7.01
N VAL A 70 0.70 -9.10 -6.41
CA VAL A 70 2.12 -9.47 -6.36
C VAL A 70 2.48 -9.75 -4.91
N PHE A 71 3.29 -10.76 -4.69
CA PHE A 71 3.66 -11.23 -3.36
C PHE A 71 5.08 -10.84 -3.02
N LEU A 72 5.29 -10.51 -1.74
CA LEU A 72 6.61 -10.29 -1.16
C LEU A 72 6.95 -11.46 -0.24
N SER A 73 8.21 -11.90 -0.27
CA SER A 73 8.69 -12.83 0.74
C SER A 73 8.72 -12.15 2.11
N SER A 74 8.58 -12.92 3.20
CA SER A 74 8.69 -12.36 4.55
C SER A 74 10.05 -11.72 4.81
N ALA A 75 11.13 -12.22 4.18
CA ALA A 75 12.46 -11.64 4.27
C ALA A 75 12.52 -10.26 3.58
N THR A 76 11.95 -10.15 2.37
CA THR A 76 11.85 -8.88 1.62
C THR A 76 11.02 -7.84 2.39
N TYR A 77 9.85 -8.24 2.89
CA TYR A 77 9.00 -7.36 3.72
C TYR A 77 9.72 -6.89 4.98
N SER A 78 10.41 -7.81 5.68
CA SER A 78 11.18 -7.47 6.88
C SER A 78 12.32 -6.50 6.58
N ALA A 79 13.00 -6.67 5.44
CA ALA A 79 14.05 -5.75 5.02
C ALA A 79 13.49 -4.34 4.76
N ILE A 80 12.36 -4.21 4.06
CA ILE A 80 11.66 -2.93 3.86
C ILE A 80 11.33 -2.28 5.21
N ALA A 81 10.69 -3.02 6.11
CA ALA A 81 10.28 -2.49 7.41
C ALA A 81 11.49 -2.02 8.25
N GLN A 82 12.58 -2.79 8.25
CA GLN A 82 13.82 -2.42 8.95
C GLN A 82 14.49 -1.19 8.33
N THR A 83 14.45 -1.06 7.00
CA THR A 83 14.95 0.14 6.31
C THR A 83 14.16 1.38 6.70
N VAL A 84 12.82 1.31 6.72
CA VAL A 84 11.97 2.43 7.17
C VAL A 84 12.30 2.82 8.62
N VAL A 85 12.42 1.85 9.53
CA VAL A 85 12.84 2.12 10.92
C VAL A 85 14.22 2.78 10.99
N ALA A 86 15.18 2.33 10.18
CA ALA A 86 16.51 2.93 10.14
C ALA A 86 16.47 4.38 9.63
N ILE A 87 15.69 4.66 8.58
CA ILE A 87 15.51 6.01 8.03
C ILE A 87 14.93 6.94 9.10
N GLU A 88 13.82 6.55 9.73
CA GLU A 88 13.18 7.32 10.81
C GLU A 88 14.15 7.61 11.97
N ARG A 89 14.95 6.62 12.37
CA ARG A 89 15.95 6.80 13.43
C ARG A 89 17.06 7.78 13.03
N VAL A 90 17.52 7.74 11.78
CA VAL A 90 18.53 8.68 11.27
C VAL A 90 17.96 10.08 11.15
N MET A 91 16.73 10.23 10.65
CA MET A 91 16.05 11.53 10.53
C MET A 91 15.82 12.21 11.88
N ALA A 92 15.70 11.43 12.96
CA ALA A 92 15.58 11.93 14.33
C ALA A 92 16.92 12.40 14.95
N LEU A 93 18.07 12.15 14.32
CA LEU A 93 19.37 12.54 14.89
C LEU A 93 19.56 14.07 14.82
N PRO A 94 19.98 14.73 15.92
CA PRO A 94 20.20 16.18 15.91
C PRO A 94 21.20 16.64 14.85
N ALA A 95 22.26 15.85 14.61
CA ALA A 95 23.26 16.16 13.59
C ALA A 95 22.69 16.06 12.17
N TYR A 96 21.80 15.09 11.91
CA TYR A 96 21.12 14.97 10.63
C TYR A 96 20.17 16.16 10.42
N GLN A 97 19.34 16.48 11.42
CA GLN A 97 18.40 17.60 11.34
C GLN A 97 19.12 18.93 11.13
N ALA A 98 20.18 19.20 11.89
CA ALA A 98 20.99 20.40 11.73
C ALA A 98 21.57 20.52 10.31
N ARG A 99 22.02 19.40 9.73
CA ARG A 99 22.55 19.38 8.36
C ARG A 99 21.45 19.55 7.31
N ALA A 100 20.33 18.86 7.45
CA ALA A 100 19.21 18.93 6.53
C ALA A 100 18.57 20.33 6.51
N LEU A 101 18.55 21.00 7.67
CA LEU A 101 17.93 22.32 7.83
C LEU A 101 18.89 23.49 7.64
N GLU A 102 20.19 23.26 7.39
CA GLU A 102 21.22 24.32 7.32
C GLU A 102 20.83 25.50 6.41
N ASN A 103 20.20 25.20 5.27
CA ASN A 103 19.75 26.20 4.29
C ASN A 103 18.23 26.28 4.17
N ALA A 104 17.49 25.69 5.11
CA ALA A 104 16.03 25.70 5.08
C ALA A 104 15.47 27.08 5.42
N GLN A 105 14.35 27.44 4.77
CA GLN A 105 13.62 28.67 5.07
C GLN A 105 13.16 28.68 6.53
N ALA A 106 13.00 29.87 7.12
CA ALA A 106 12.63 30.03 8.53
C ALA A 106 11.37 29.25 8.95
N ILE A 107 10.41 29.06 8.04
CA ILE A 107 9.21 28.27 8.30
C ILE A 107 9.51 26.78 8.51
N ALA A 108 10.52 26.23 7.82
CA ALA A 108 10.93 24.83 7.93
C ALA A 108 11.92 24.58 9.09
N GLN A 109 12.49 25.63 9.67
CA GLN A 109 13.40 25.53 10.84
C GLN A 109 12.68 25.15 12.12
N ARG A 110 11.36 25.38 12.21
CA ARG A 110 10.56 25.12 13.41
C ARG A 110 9.94 23.73 13.35
N ALA A 111 10.18 22.93 14.37
CA ALA A 111 9.40 21.72 14.61
C ALA A 111 8.00 22.08 15.14
N PHE A 112 6.95 21.71 14.40
CA PHE A 112 5.56 22.00 14.78
C PHE A 112 4.89 20.91 15.62
N GLY A 113 5.51 19.73 15.74
CA GLY A 113 5.00 18.60 16.52
C GLY A 113 4.52 17.42 15.65
N PRO A 114 3.59 17.63 14.70
CA PRO A 114 3.13 16.58 13.78
C PRO A 114 4.26 15.86 13.05
N VAL A 115 4.11 14.54 12.84
CA VAL A 115 5.09 13.69 12.14
C VAL A 115 4.73 13.49 10.66
N GLY A 116 3.45 13.53 10.33
CA GLY A 116 2.93 13.43 8.97
C GLY A 116 1.98 12.23 8.83
N ALA A 117 0.75 12.51 8.41
CA ALA A 117 -0.17 11.46 7.98
C ALA A 117 0.18 11.04 6.53
N PHE A 118 0.05 9.75 6.22
CA PHE A 118 0.36 9.19 4.90
C PHE A 118 1.81 9.42 4.42
N MET A 119 2.78 9.20 5.31
CA MET A 119 4.16 8.99 4.89
C MET A 119 4.26 7.70 4.04
N GLY A 120 4.80 7.80 2.84
CA GLY A 120 5.04 6.70 1.90
C GLY A 120 6.54 6.45 1.70
N TYR A 121 6.93 5.19 1.62
CA TYR A 121 8.31 4.78 1.35
C TYR A 121 8.28 3.75 0.23
N ASP A 122 8.70 4.16 -0.95
CA ASP A 122 8.58 3.34 -2.14
C ASP A 122 9.86 2.56 -2.38
N PHE A 123 9.71 1.26 -2.63
CA PHE A 123 10.82 0.36 -2.86
C PHE A 123 10.68 -0.34 -4.20
N HIS A 124 11.79 -0.43 -4.93
CA HIS A 124 11.93 -1.37 -6.02
C HIS A 124 12.35 -2.74 -5.50
N VAL A 125 11.63 -3.79 -5.94
CA VAL A 125 11.88 -5.18 -5.61
C VAL A 125 11.91 -6.00 -6.90
N ASP A 126 13.01 -6.71 -7.13
CA ASP A 126 13.22 -7.55 -8.31
C ASP A 126 13.83 -8.90 -7.90
N ALA A 127 13.09 -9.66 -7.10
CA ALA A 127 13.57 -10.92 -6.52
C ALA A 127 13.92 -11.99 -7.58
N GLY A 128 13.39 -11.86 -8.81
CA GLY A 128 13.71 -12.74 -9.93
C GLY A 128 15.05 -12.45 -10.61
N ASN A 129 15.70 -11.33 -10.28
CA ASN A 129 16.98 -10.93 -10.86
C ASN A 129 18.16 -11.51 -10.05
N PRO A 130 19.08 -12.27 -10.67
CA PRO A 130 20.24 -12.86 -9.99
C PRO A 130 21.15 -11.84 -9.29
N GLY A 131 21.12 -10.57 -9.71
CA GLY A 131 21.86 -9.47 -9.11
C GLY A 131 21.13 -8.76 -7.97
N PHE A 132 19.89 -9.15 -7.64
CA PHE A 132 19.09 -8.48 -6.62
C PHE A 132 19.66 -8.72 -5.22
N LYS A 133 20.12 -7.63 -4.60
CA LYS A 133 20.73 -7.65 -3.25
C LYS A 133 19.74 -7.35 -2.13
N GLY A 134 18.49 -7.05 -2.47
CA GLY A 134 17.43 -6.65 -1.55
C GLY A 134 16.68 -5.40 -2.02
N PRO A 135 15.55 -5.07 -1.37
CA PRO A 135 14.73 -3.90 -1.69
C PRO A 135 15.54 -2.61 -1.77
N GLN A 136 15.30 -1.79 -2.79
CA GLN A 136 15.97 -0.51 -2.99
C GLN A 136 14.95 0.61 -2.82
N LEU A 137 15.18 1.53 -1.87
CA LEU A 137 14.34 2.72 -1.71
C LEU A 137 14.47 3.59 -2.97
N ILE A 138 13.34 4.00 -3.54
CA ILE A 138 13.28 4.90 -4.70
C ILE A 138 12.79 6.30 -4.34
N GLU A 139 11.87 6.41 -3.38
CA GLU A 139 11.24 7.69 -3.00
C GLU A 139 10.71 7.64 -1.55
N ILE A 140 10.67 8.82 -0.92
CA ILE A 140 9.94 9.06 0.32
C ILE A 140 8.90 10.14 0.02
N ASN A 141 7.63 9.80 0.21
CA ASN A 141 6.47 10.66 -0.02
C ASN A 141 5.93 11.16 1.33
N THR A 142 5.72 12.46 1.51
CA THR A 142 5.25 13.04 2.79
C THR A 142 3.74 13.29 2.85
N ASN A 143 3.02 12.88 1.81
CA ASN A 143 1.57 13.02 1.63
C ASN A 143 1.04 12.01 0.60
N ALA A 144 1.43 10.75 0.72
CA ALA A 144 1.11 9.71 -0.26
C ALA A 144 -0.40 9.53 -0.43
N GLY A 145 -0.85 9.55 -1.68
CA GLY A 145 -2.23 9.19 -2.04
C GLY A 145 -2.40 7.69 -2.25
N GLY A 146 -3.65 7.28 -2.46
CA GLY A 146 -4.05 5.95 -2.87
C GLY A 146 -4.50 5.05 -1.72
N ALA A 147 -4.51 5.51 -0.47
CA ALA A 147 -4.80 4.70 0.70
C ALA A 147 -6.20 4.06 0.66
N LEU A 148 -7.26 4.85 0.43
CA LEU A 148 -8.65 4.34 0.40
C LEU A 148 -8.91 3.50 -0.86
N LEU A 149 -8.38 3.93 -2.01
CA LEU A 149 -8.45 3.17 -3.26
C LEU A 149 -7.73 1.80 -3.13
N ASN A 150 -6.57 1.76 -2.48
CA ASN A 150 -5.85 0.52 -2.22
C ASN A 150 -6.55 -0.35 -1.17
N ALA A 151 -7.23 0.25 -0.18
CA ALA A 151 -8.06 -0.52 0.75
C ALA A 151 -9.23 -1.19 0.03
N ALA A 152 -9.94 -0.48 -0.85
CA ALA A 152 -10.98 -1.04 -1.71
C ALA A 152 -10.41 -2.15 -2.62
N LEU A 153 -9.26 -1.93 -3.25
CA LEU A 153 -8.57 -2.92 -4.07
C LEU A 153 -8.19 -4.18 -3.28
N ALA A 154 -7.59 -4.01 -2.10
CA ALA A 154 -7.17 -5.11 -1.24
C ALA A 154 -8.37 -5.98 -0.82
N ARG A 155 -9.52 -5.35 -0.51
CA ARG A 155 -10.76 -6.08 -0.18
C ARG A 155 -11.35 -6.79 -1.40
N ALA A 156 -11.18 -6.24 -2.60
CA ALA A 156 -11.70 -6.81 -3.83
C ALA A 156 -10.89 -8.00 -4.36
N HIS A 157 -9.61 -8.12 -4.00
CA HIS A 157 -8.83 -9.31 -4.31
C HIS A 157 -9.36 -10.54 -3.56
N ARG A 158 -9.28 -11.71 -4.21
CA ARG A 158 -9.66 -13.00 -3.65
C ARG A 158 -8.62 -14.07 -3.97
N ALA A 159 -8.61 -15.11 -3.14
CA ALA A 159 -7.82 -16.28 -3.43
C ALA A 159 -8.36 -16.99 -4.68
N CYS A 160 -7.48 -17.25 -5.62
CA CYS A 160 -7.80 -17.98 -6.85
C CYS A 160 -7.35 -19.45 -6.79
N CYS A 161 -6.56 -19.81 -5.78
CA CYS A 161 -6.01 -21.14 -5.54
C CYS A 161 -5.80 -21.37 -4.03
N GLU A 162 -5.65 -22.63 -3.62
CA GLU A 162 -5.52 -23.02 -2.20
C GLU A 162 -4.28 -22.41 -1.51
N PRO A 163 -3.06 -22.42 -2.09
CA PRO A 163 -1.89 -21.79 -1.46
C PRO A 163 -2.09 -20.29 -1.21
N MET A 164 -2.73 -19.60 -2.14
CA MET A 164 -3.08 -18.19 -2.01
C MET A 164 -4.10 -17.97 -0.88
N GLY A 165 -5.09 -18.86 -0.73
CA GLY A 165 -6.05 -18.80 0.37
C GLY A 165 -5.38 -18.84 1.73
N LEU A 166 -4.36 -19.68 1.90
CA LEU A 166 -3.57 -19.75 3.14
C LEU A 166 -2.83 -18.44 3.43
N VAL A 167 -2.21 -17.83 2.40
CA VAL A 167 -1.50 -16.56 2.56
C VAL A 167 -2.45 -15.40 2.86
N MET A 168 -3.53 -15.25 2.10
CA MET A 168 -4.47 -14.13 2.28
C MET A 168 -5.15 -14.13 3.65
N ASN A 169 -5.38 -15.31 4.24
CA ASN A 169 -5.94 -15.43 5.58
C ASN A 169 -4.96 -15.02 6.71
N THR A 170 -3.69 -14.81 6.39
CA THR A 170 -2.65 -14.39 7.36
C THR A 170 -2.31 -12.90 7.30
N ILE A 171 -2.78 -12.19 6.27
CA ILE A 171 -2.56 -10.74 6.12
C ILE A 171 -3.45 -10.02 7.14
N ALA A 172 -2.92 -8.95 7.75
CA ALA A 172 -3.64 -8.10 8.70
C ALA A 172 -5.05 -7.77 8.19
N PRO A 173 -6.06 -7.69 9.07
CA PRO A 173 -7.45 -7.56 8.64
C PRO A 173 -7.63 -6.27 7.84
N VAL A 174 -7.77 -6.43 6.52
CA VAL A 174 -8.04 -5.36 5.55
C VAL A 174 -9.29 -4.55 5.94
N ALA A 175 -10.17 -5.13 6.77
CA ALA A 175 -11.30 -4.47 7.39
C ALA A 175 -10.89 -3.25 8.25
N ALA A 176 -9.74 -3.27 8.93
CA ALA A 176 -9.31 -2.21 9.86
C ALA A 176 -8.43 -1.12 9.23
N LEU A 177 -8.25 -1.12 7.89
CA LEU A 177 -7.38 -0.15 7.22
C LEU A 177 -7.87 1.29 7.36
N GLU A 178 -9.17 1.53 7.18
CA GLU A 178 -9.76 2.87 7.34
C GLU A 178 -9.59 3.39 8.76
N ASP A 179 -9.86 2.57 9.78
CA ASP A 179 -9.61 2.94 11.17
C ASP A 179 -8.15 3.32 11.42
N THR A 180 -7.22 2.61 10.78
CA THR A 180 -5.79 2.92 10.84
C THR A 180 -5.49 4.28 10.21
N PHE A 181 -6.07 4.59 9.05
CA PHE A 181 -5.90 5.88 8.39
C PHE A 181 -6.46 7.03 9.23
N PHE A 182 -7.67 6.90 9.77
CA PHE A 182 -8.25 7.90 10.66
C PHE A 182 -7.45 8.07 11.95
N GLU A 183 -6.86 6.99 12.49
CA GLU A 183 -6.01 7.08 13.67
C GLU A 183 -4.69 7.82 13.42
N MET A 184 -4.17 7.82 12.18
CA MET A 184 -3.03 8.69 11.82
C MET A 184 -3.40 10.16 12.08
N PHE A 185 -4.54 10.64 11.56
CA PHE A 185 -4.99 12.01 11.79
C PHE A 185 -5.27 12.32 13.27
N ARG A 186 -5.87 11.38 14.01
CA ARG A 186 -6.06 11.55 15.47
C ARG A 186 -4.73 11.65 16.20
N SER A 187 -3.73 10.88 15.79
CA SER A 187 -2.38 10.96 16.35
C SER A 187 -1.74 12.33 16.11
N GLU A 188 -1.82 12.85 14.89
CA GLU A 188 -1.33 14.20 14.56
C GLU A 188 -2.05 15.28 15.38
N TRP A 189 -3.37 15.17 15.51
CA TRP A 189 -4.17 16.08 16.33
C TRP A 189 -3.71 16.04 17.80
N ARG A 190 -3.49 14.85 18.36
CA ARG A 190 -2.99 14.70 19.73
C ARG A 190 -1.61 15.34 19.92
N LEU A 191 -0.70 15.20 18.94
CA LEU A 191 0.62 15.85 18.98
C LEU A 191 0.51 17.38 18.99
N GLN A 192 -0.48 17.95 18.30
CA GLN A 192 -0.62 19.40 18.14
C GLN A 192 -1.54 20.07 19.17
N ARG A 193 -2.52 19.33 19.71
CA ARG A 193 -3.63 19.86 20.53
C ARG A 193 -3.93 19.04 21.79
N GLY A 194 -3.17 17.97 22.06
CA GLY A 194 -3.36 17.12 23.22
C GLY A 194 -4.74 16.44 23.23
N ASN A 195 -5.44 16.52 24.36
CA ASN A 195 -6.76 15.90 24.56
C ASN A 195 -7.94 16.77 24.09
N ALA A 196 -7.69 17.86 23.36
CA ALA A 196 -8.77 18.67 22.80
C ALA A 196 -9.64 17.83 21.86
N VAL A 197 -10.95 18.08 21.83
CA VAL A 197 -11.88 17.35 20.97
C VAL A 197 -11.59 17.65 19.50
N TRP A 198 -11.30 16.61 18.72
CA TRP A 198 -11.21 16.70 17.26
C TRP A 198 -12.61 16.79 16.66
N ARG A 199 -12.80 17.69 15.68
CA ARG A 199 -14.12 17.98 15.11
C ARG A 199 -14.18 17.82 13.59
N THR A 200 -13.15 18.28 12.89
CA THR A 200 -13.17 18.40 11.44
C THR A 200 -11.77 18.23 10.88
N VAL A 201 -11.68 17.58 9.72
CA VAL A 201 -10.51 17.60 8.85
C VAL A 201 -10.85 18.46 7.64
N ALA A 202 -9.96 19.37 7.29
CA ALA A 202 -10.01 20.08 6.02
C ALA A 202 -8.90 19.53 5.13
N ILE A 203 -9.27 19.01 3.98
CA ILE A 203 -8.35 18.63 2.91
C ILE A 203 -8.37 19.79 1.92
N VAL A 204 -7.21 20.37 1.65
CA VAL A 204 -7.09 21.61 0.87
C VAL A 204 -6.14 21.36 -0.30
N ASP A 205 -6.62 21.67 -1.50
CA ASP A 205 -5.86 21.65 -2.75
C ASP A 205 -6.36 22.83 -3.60
N ASP A 206 -5.46 23.47 -4.35
CA ASP A 206 -5.81 24.62 -5.21
C ASP A 206 -6.59 24.19 -6.45
N ALA A 207 -6.40 22.96 -6.92
CA ALA A 207 -7.02 22.38 -8.10
C ALA A 207 -7.31 20.87 -7.91
N PRO A 208 -8.18 20.48 -6.94
CA PRO A 208 -8.38 19.08 -6.58
C PRO A 208 -8.81 18.22 -7.76
N HIS A 209 -9.66 18.73 -8.65
CA HIS A 209 -10.13 17.99 -9.83
C HIS A 209 -9.03 17.72 -10.88
N ALA A 210 -7.87 18.38 -10.79
CA ALA A 210 -6.72 18.11 -11.65
C ALA A 210 -5.82 16.98 -11.10
N GLN A 211 -6.01 16.57 -9.84
CA GLN A 211 -5.22 15.52 -9.22
C GLN A 211 -5.65 14.15 -9.72
N TYR A 212 -4.69 13.30 -10.13
CA TYR A 212 -4.98 11.95 -10.62
C TYR A 212 -5.68 11.07 -9.58
N LEU A 213 -5.44 11.28 -8.29
CA LEU A 213 -6.09 10.51 -7.22
C LEU A 213 -7.25 11.26 -6.55
N ALA A 214 -7.74 12.36 -7.15
CA ALA A 214 -8.87 13.12 -6.61
C ALA A 214 -10.10 12.26 -6.25
N PRO A 215 -10.49 11.23 -7.03
CA PRO A 215 -11.66 10.41 -6.71
C PRO A 215 -11.55 9.65 -5.38
N GLU A 216 -10.35 9.50 -4.82
CA GLU A 216 -10.17 8.87 -3.52
C GLU A 216 -10.86 9.62 -2.39
N PHE A 217 -10.91 10.96 -2.47
CA PHE A 217 -11.49 11.79 -1.41
C PHE A 217 -13.01 11.71 -1.33
N GLU A 218 -13.66 11.14 -2.34
CA GLU A 218 -15.09 10.80 -2.28
C GLU A 218 -15.34 9.60 -1.36
N LEU A 219 -14.34 8.74 -1.11
CA LEU A 219 -14.45 7.53 -0.28
C LEU A 219 -14.35 7.80 1.25
N CYS A 220 -14.28 9.06 1.67
CA CYS A 220 -14.09 9.49 3.07
C CYS A 220 -15.39 9.61 3.87
#